data_AF-A0A836RRN5-F1
#
_entry.id   AF-A0A836RRN5-F1
#
_cell.length_a   1.000
_cell.length_b   1.000
_cell.length_c   1.000
_cell.angle_alpha   90.00
_cell.angle_beta   90.00
_cell.angle_gamma   90.00
#
_symmetry.space_group_name_H-M   'P 1'
#
loop_
_entity.id
_entity.type
_entity.pdbx_description
1 polymer ?
#
loop_
_entity_poly.entity_id
_entity_poly.type
_entity_poly.pdbx_seq_one_letter_code
_entity_poly.pdbx_strand_id
1 'polypeptide(L)' 'MFKRFYKDLTSGEVKVLVRIVITFIILGVGLYVILSPRYDDSTRKWAFGMVGAVIGYWLKD' A
#
# COMPACT_ATOMS: atom_id res chain seq x y z
N MET A 1 2.93 -28.45 5.56
CA MET A 1 1.84 -27.51 5.21
C MET A 1 2.36 -26.10 4.92
N PHE A 2 3.14 -25.50 5.81
CA PHE A 2 3.68 -24.13 5.66
C PHE A 2 4.58 -23.91 4.41
N LYS A 3 5.40 -24.89 4.03
CA LYS A 3 6.28 -24.83 2.84
C LYS A 3 5.52 -24.73 1.51
N ARG A 4 4.27 -25.21 1.45
CA ARG A 4 3.44 -25.17 0.23
C ARG A 4 2.88 -23.77 0.01
N PHE A 5 2.43 -23.12 1.08
CA PHE A 5 2.00 -21.72 1.07
C PHE A 5 3.11 -20.75 0.66
N TYR A 6 4.35 -20.96 1.13
CA TYR A 6 5.49 -20.14 0.70
C TYR A 6 5.85 -20.36 -0.77
N LYS A 7 5.73 -21.60 -1.26
CA LYS A 7 5.97 -21.93 -2.66
C LYS A 7 4.89 -21.30 -3.57
N ASP A 8 3.65 -21.26 -3.12
CA ASP A 8 2.55 -20.58 -3.81
C ASP A 8 2.73 -19.04 -3.80
N LEU A 9 3.24 -18.45 -2.72
CA LEU A 9 3.66 -17.04 -2.65
C LEU A 9 4.85 -16.72 -3.58
N THR A 10 5.68 -17.71 -3.94
CA THR A 10 6.81 -17.50 -4.86
C THR A 10 6.43 -17.50 -6.33
N SER A 11 5.22 -17.95 -6.69
CA SER A 11 4.68 -17.85 -8.04
C SER A 11 4.69 -16.39 -8.51
N GLY A 12 5.19 -16.12 -9.72
CA GLY A 12 5.30 -14.74 -10.24
C GLY A 12 3.97 -13.98 -10.18
N GLU A 13 2.88 -14.67 -10.47
CA GLU A 13 1.51 -14.12 -10.44
C GLU A 13 1.06 -13.71 -9.03
N VAL A 14 1.33 -14.56 -8.02
CA VAL A 14 0.98 -14.26 -6.62
C VAL A 14 1.81 -13.11 -6.09
N LYS A 15 3.09 -12.99 -6.47
CA LYS A 15 3.93 -11.84 -6.11
C LYS A 15 3.35 -10.52 -6.63
N VAL A 16 2.90 -10.50 -7.90
CA VAL A 16 2.27 -9.32 -8.50
C VAL A 16 0.97 -8.99 -7.78
N LEU A 17 0.12 -9.99 -7.53
CA LEU A 17 -1.18 -9.81 -6.90
C LEU A 17 -1.04 -9.29 -5.45
N VAL A 18 -0.12 -9.87 -4.68
CA VAL A 18 0.21 -9.40 -3.32
C VAL A 18 0.75 -7.97 -3.34
N ARG A 19 1.63 -7.64 -4.30
CA ARG A 19 2.16 -6.29 -4.44
C ARG A 19 1.05 -5.28 -4.71
N ILE A 20 0.14 -5.58 -5.64
CA ILE A 20 -1.01 -4.74 -5.96
C ILE A 20 -1.87 -4.54 -4.70
N VAL A 21 -2.27 -5.63 -4.03
CA VAL A 21 -3.12 -5.58 -2.83
C VAL A 21 -2.50 -4.74 -1.72
N ILE A 22 -1.22 -4.95 -1.40
CA ILE A 22 -0.52 -4.17 -0.38
C ILE A 22 -0.49 -2.68 -0.75
N THR A 23 -0.23 -2.36 -2.02
CA THR A 23 -0.17 -0.97 -2.49
C THR A 23 -1.53 -0.27 -2.37
N PHE A 24 -2.61 -0.96 -2.73
CA PHE A 24 -3.98 -0.45 -2.56
C PHE A 24 -4.37 -0.27 -1.09
N ILE A 25 -3.95 -1.19 -0.20
CA ILE A 25 -4.20 -1.06 1.24
C ILE A 25 -3.49 0.19 1.79
N ILE A 26 -2.21 0.40 1.45
CA ILE A 26 -1.44 1.57 1.91
C ILE A 26 -2.09 2.86 1.40
N LEU A 27 -2.49 2.89 0.13
CA LEU A 27 -3.13 4.04 -0.49
C LEU A 27 -4.50 4.32 0.17
N GLY A 28 -5.31 3.28 0.41
CA GLY A 28 -6.60 3.39 1.08
C GLY A 28 -6.50 3.87 2.52
N VAL A 29 -5.54 3.35 3.29
CA VAL A 29 -5.28 3.81 4.67
C VAL A 29 -4.81 5.26 4.68
N GLY A 30 -3.88 5.63 3.80
CA GLY A 30 -3.41 7.00 3.66
C GLY A 30 -4.55 7.97 3.33
N LEU A 31 -5.41 7.60 2.38
CA LEU A 31 -6.58 8.40 2.01
C LEU A 31 -7.59 8.52 3.16
N TYR A 32 -7.85 7.42 3.88
CA TYR A 32 -8.72 7.44 5.06
C TYR A 32 -8.19 8.38 6.14
N VAL A 33 -6.88 8.38 6.40
CA VAL A 33 -6.25 9.28 7.38
C VAL A 33 -6.37 10.75 6.96
N ILE A 34 -6.22 11.04 5.66
CA ILE A 34 -6.34 12.40 5.11
C ILE A 34 -7.78 12.94 5.26
N LEU A 35 -8.78 12.12 4.91
CA LEU A 35 -10.19 12.51 4.96
C LEU A 35 -10.78 12.48 6.38
N SER A 36 -10.21 11.68 7.29
CA SER A 36 -10.75 11.57 8.64
C SER A 36 -10.39 12.81 9.47
N PRO A 37 -11.38 13.48 10.07
CA PRO A 37 -11.13 14.65 10.91
C PRO A 37 -10.41 14.31 12.23
N ARG A 38 -10.26 13.01 12.55
CA ARG A 38 -9.75 12.51 13.83
C ARG A 38 -8.23 12.62 13.98
N TYR A 39 -7.50 12.79 12.89
CA TYR A 39 -6.03 12.83 12.90
C TYR A 39 -5.51 14.26 12.91
N ASP A 40 -4.43 14.47 13.67
CA ASP A 40 -3.71 15.73 13.74
C ASP A 40 -3.01 16.07 12.42
N ASP A 41 -2.63 17.34 12.26
CA ASP A 41 -2.01 17.83 11.04
C ASP A 41 -0.67 17.15 10.72
N SER A 42 0.09 16.70 11.72
CA SER A 42 1.34 15.97 11.50
C SER A 42 1.06 14.61 10.87
N THR A 43 0.11 13.87 11.43
CA THR A 43 -0.32 12.56 10.92
C THR A 43 -0.88 12.66 9.50
N ARG A 44 -1.66 13.71 9.21
CA ARG A 44 -2.17 13.94 7.84
C ARG A 44 -1.06 14.26 6.85
N LYS A 45 -0.06 15.08 7.24
CA LYS A 45 1.11 15.36 6.39
C LYS A 45 1.91 14.10 6.05
N TRP A 46 2.09 13.21 7.03
CA TRP A 46 2.70 11.89 6.79
C TRP A 46 1.88 11.05 5.81
N ALA A 47 0.55 11.06 5.93
CA ALA A 47 -0.33 10.37 4.99
C ALA A 47 -0.23 10.95 3.55
N PHE A 48 -0.17 12.27 3.39
CA PHE A 48 0.08 12.90 2.08
C PHE A 48 1.43 12.47 1.48
N GLY A 49 2.49 12.40 2.28
CA GLY A 49 3.81 11.93 1.83
C GLY A 49 3.78 10.46 1.37
N MET A 50 3.11 9.59 2.12
CA MET A 50 2.94 8.19 1.74
C MET A 50 2.11 8.02 0.46
N VAL A 51 0.97 8.70 0.35
CA VAL A 51 0.12 8.66 -0.84
C VAL A 51 0.88 9.21 -2.06
N GLY A 52 1.60 10.32 -1.90
CA GLY A 52 2.42 10.90 -2.96
C GLY A 52 3.56 9.99 -3.42
N ALA A 53 4.23 9.28 -2.50
CA ALA A 53 5.26 8.30 -2.84
C ALA A 53 4.70 7.10 -3.61
N VAL A 54 3.52 6.62 -3.22
CA VAL A 54 2.84 5.54 -3.96
C VAL A 54 2.45 6.03 -5.35
N ILE A 55 1.78 7.18 -5.49
CA ILE A 55 1.42 7.72 -6.81
C ILE A 55 2.66 7.95 -7.66
N GLY A 56 3.73 8.51 -7.10
CA GLY A 56 4.99 8.74 -7.81
C GLY A 56 5.68 7.45 -8.27
N TYR A 57 5.53 6.36 -7.51
CA TYR A 57 5.99 5.03 -7.93
C TYR A 57 5.24 4.55 -9.18
N TRP A 58 3.90 4.75 -9.24
CA TRP A 58 3.09 4.37 -10.40
C TRP A 58 3.29 5.29 -11.61
N LEU A 59 3.63 6.57 -11.39
CA LEU A 59 3.84 7.55 -12.46
C LEU A 59 5.21 7.45 -13.14
N LYS A 60 6.13 6.67 -12.58
CA LYS A 60 7.48 6.47 -13.12
C LYS A 60 7.54 5.33 -14.15
N ASP A 61 6.42 4.63 -14.34
CA ASP A 61 6.15 3.78 -15.52
C ASP A 61 5.74 4.64 -16.73
#